data_AF-A0A522YFH7-F1
#
_entry.id   AF-A0A522YFH7-F1
#
_cell.length_a   1.000
_cell.length_b   1.000
_cell.length_c   1.000
_cell.angle_alpha   90.00
_cell.angle_beta   90.00
_cell.angle_gamma   90.00
#
_symmetry.space_group_name_H-M   'P 1'
#
loop_
_entity.id
_entity.type
_entity.pdbx_description
1 polymer ?
#
loop_
_entity_poly.entity_id
_entity_poly.type
_entity_poly.pdbx_seq_one_letter_code
_entity_poly.pdbx_strand_id
1 'polypeptide(L)'
;MTADWRKLLPALLAAFALGAAFGSWAQRLGGPRHRMMPPPPAMIVARLDRELKLDPEQRRAVLELLEARRPAAEGLLKEGFEKMEELRRSVHAEVRVLLRPDQQTKLDAFTERMEARRRKRWGEPKK
;
A
#
# COMPACT_ATOMS: atom_id res chain seq x y z
N MET A 1 11.30 48.83 12.30
CA MET A 1 12.14 47.64 12.53
C MET A 1 12.16 46.83 11.25
N THR A 2 13.15 47.05 10.38
CA THR A 2 13.28 46.27 9.13
C THR A 2 13.84 44.91 9.51
N ALA A 3 12.98 43.89 9.54
CA ALA A 3 13.42 42.53 9.79
C ALA A 3 14.45 42.17 8.71
N ASP A 4 15.62 41.72 9.16
CA ASP A 4 16.79 41.47 8.32
C ASP A 4 16.51 40.21 7.48
N TRP A 5 15.83 40.41 6.34
CA TRP A 5 15.25 39.34 5.51
C TRP A 5 16.28 38.29 5.08
N ARG A 6 17.55 38.70 5.00
CA ARG A 6 18.72 37.84 4.77
C ARG A 6 18.90 36.76 5.85
N LYS A 7 18.43 37.00 7.07
CA LYS A 7 18.43 36.04 8.20
C LYS A 7 17.15 35.21 8.24
N LEU A 8 16.03 35.74 7.75
CA LEU A 8 14.74 35.04 7.71
C LEU A 8 14.66 34.04 6.55
N LEU A 9 15.25 34.37 5.40
CA LEU A 9 15.26 33.52 4.21
C LEU A 9 15.86 32.12 4.45
N PRO A 10 17.06 31.97 5.07
CA PRO A 10 17.61 30.64 5.35
C PRO A 10 16.79 29.87 6.40
N ALA A 11 16.18 30.55 7.38
CA ALA A 11 15.30 29.91 8.35
C ALA A 11 14.02 29.37 7.69
N LEU A 12 13.45 30.12 6.74
CA LEU A 12 12.28 29.70 5.97
C LEU A 12 12.60 28.52 5.04
N LEU A 13 13.75 28.57 4.36
CA LEU A 13 14.23 27.47 3.51
C LEU A 13 14.52 26.20 4.33
N ALA A 14 15.09 26.34 5.53
CA ALA A 14 15.32 25.23 6.43
C ALA A 14 14.00 24.61 6.92
N ALA A 15 13.02 25.43 7.31
CA ALA A 15 11.69 24.97 7.71
C ALA A 15 10.95 24.28 6.54
N PHE A 16 11.05 24.81 5.33
CA PHE A 16 10.47 24.20 4.13
C PHE A 16 11.15 22.86 3.79
N ALA A 17 12.48 22.79 3.87
CA ALA A 17 13.23 21.56 3.65
C ALA A 17 12.89 20.49 4.69
N LEU A 18 12.75 20.88 5.97
CA LEU A 18 12.30 19.99 7.05
C LEU A 18 10.86 19.53 6.84
N GLY A 19 9.96 20.44 6.46
CA GLY A 19 8.56 20.10 6.14
C GLY A 19 8.45 19.17 4.93
N ALA A 20 9.23 19.39 3.88
CA ALA A 20 9.29 18.52 2.70
C ALA A 20 9.90 17.16 3.03
N ALA A 21 10.96 17.11 3.85
CA ALA A 21 11.56 15.87 4.31
C ALA A 21 10.58 15.07 5.19
N PHE A 22 9.88 15.72 6.11
CA PHE A 22 8.89 15.10 6.98
C PHE A 22 7.65 14.65 6.21
N GLY A 23 7.16 15.46 5.27
CA GLY A 23 6.07 15.10 4.36
C GLY A 23 6.43 13.91 3.47
N SER A 24 7.64 13.92 2.88
CA SER A 24 8.17 12.79 2.09
C SER A 24 8.34 11.53 2.94
N TRP A 25 8.80 11.66 4.18
CA TRP A 25 8.96 10.55 5.11
C TRP A 25 7.60 9.98 5.57
N ALA A 26 6.63 10.83 5.90
CA ALA A 26 5.26 10.45 6.24
C ALA A 26 4.55 9.76 5.05
N GLN A 27 4.74 10.27 3.84
CA GLN A 27 4.19 9.69 2.61
C GLN A 27 4.85 8.35 2.25
N ARG A 28 6.12 8.15 2.61
CA ARG A 28 6.81 6.84 2.50
C ARG A 28 6.35 5.84 3.57
N LEU A 29 6.03 6.29 4.78
CA LEU A 29 5.46 5.44 5.84
C LEU A 29 4.00 5.07 5.58
N GLY A 30 3.25 5.93 4.88
CA GLY A 30 1.87 5.75 4.44
C GLY A 30 1.73 5.18 3.02
N GLY A 31 2.60 4.24 2.63
CA GLY A 31 2.58 3.58 1.32
C GLY A 31 1.17 3.08 0.91
N PRO A 32 0.93 2.82 -0.39
CA PRO A 32 -0.38 2.70 -1.02
C PRO A 32 -1.08 1.38 -0.66
N ARG A 33 -1.43 1.22 0.63
CA ARG A 33 -2.34 0.19 1.14
C ARG A 33 -3.71 0.27 0.47
N HIS A 34 -4.05 1.42 -0.12
CA HIS A 34 -5.35 1.67 -0.74
C HIS A 34 -5.70 0.74 -1.91
N ARG A 35 -4.73 0.03 -2.52
CA ARG A 35 -5.01 -0.92 -3.61
C ARG A 35 -5.09 -2.39 -3.19
N MET A 36 -4.66 -2.75 -1.98
CA MET A 36 -4.76 -4.11 -1.43
C MET A 36 -5.85 -4.24 -0.36
N MET A 37 -6.41 -3.12 0.09
CA MET A 37 -7.57 -3.10 0.96
C MET A 37 -8.86 -3.30 0.15
N PRO A 38 -9.91 -3.89 0.77
CA PRO A 38 -11.22 -3.91 0.15
C PRO A 38 -11.66 -2.46 -0.15
N PRO A 39 -12.39 -2.24 -1.25
CA PRO A 39 -12.87 -0.91 -1.59
C PRO A 39 -13.74 -0.35 -0.45
N PRO A 40 -13.77 0.98 -0.25
CA PRO A 40 -14.62 1.58 0.77
C PRO A 40 -16.08 1.11 0.63
N PRO A 41 -16.78 0.78 1.74
CA PRO A 41 -18.19 0.38 1.72
C PRO A 41 -19.08 1.33 0.91
N ALA A 42 -18.87 2.64 1.02
CA ALA A 42 -19.59 3.64 0.25
C ALA A 42 -19.49 3.46 -1.28
N MET A 43 -18.33 3.02 -1.80
CA MET A 43 -18.17 2.75 -3.23
C MET A 43 -18.95 1.50 -3.66
N ILE A 44 -18.99 0.48 -2.81
CA ILE A 44 -19.77 -0.74 -3.05
C ILE A 44 -21.26 -0.39 -3.06
N VAL A 45 -21.72 0.35 -2.05
CA VAL A 45 -23.11 0.81 -1.94
C VAL A 45 -23.51 1.68 -3.14
N ALA A 46 -22.66 2.62 -3.57
CA ALA A 46 -22.95 3.46 -4.73
C ALA A 46 -23.08 2.64 -6.02
N ARG A 47 -22.29 1.57 -6.17
CA ARG A 47 -22.44 0.65 -7.30
C ARG A 47 -23.74 -0.13 -7.20
N LEU A 48 -24.07 -0.70 -6.04
CA LEU A 48 -25.30 -1.44 -5.83
C LEU A 48 -26.55 -0.57 -6.06
N ASP A 49 -26.53 0.66 -5.55
CA ASP A 49 -27.59 1.64 -5.75
C ASP A 49 -27.81 1.97 -7.23
N ARG A 50 -26.74 2.15 -8.00
CA ARG A 50 -26.86 2.43 -9.44
C ARG A 50 -27.58 1.30 -10.19
N GLU A 51 -27.25 0.05 -9.88
CA GLU A 51 -27.77 -1.13 -10.58
C GLU A 51 -29.15 -1.55 -10.06
N LEU A 52 -29.41 -1.42 -8.75
CA LEU A 52 -30.59 -1.97 -8.08
C LEU A 52 -31.61 -0.90 -7.66
N LYS A 53 -31.26 0.38 -7.74
CA LYS A 53 -32.09 1.53 -7.33
C LYS A 53 -32.55 1.37 -5.88
N LEU A 54 -31.59 1.38 -4.96
CA LEU A 54 -31.88 1.16 -3.55
C LEU A 54 -32.63 2.36 -2.98
N ASP A 55 -33.63 2.11 -2.13
CA ASP A 55 -34.25 3.17 -1.35
C ASP A 55 -33.30 3.68 -0.22
N PRO A 56 -33.61 4.82 0.43
CA PRO A 56 -32.75 5.37 1.47
C PRO A 56 -32.50 4.44 2.67
N GLU A 57 -33.47 3.62 3.04
CA GLU A 57 -33.38 2.70 4.17
C GLU A 57 -32.48 1.50 3.81
N GLN A 58 -32.69 0.93 2.62
CA GLN A 58 -31.85 -0.13 2.06
C GLN A 58 -30.40 0.31 1.92
N ARG A 59 -30.17 1.52 1.39
CA ARG A 59 -28.82 2.08 1.23
C ARG A 59 -28.09 2.17 2.56
N ARG A 60 -28.79 2.61 3.62
CA ARG A 60 -28.25 2.71 4.97
C ARG A 60 -27.95 1.34 5.57
N ALA A 61 -28.90 0.40 5.48
CA ALA A 61 -28.73 -0.95 6.01
C ALA A 61 -27.55 -1.70 5.35
N VAL A 62 -27.39 -1.58 4.03
CA VAL A 62 -26.27 -2.19 3.31
C VAL A 62 -24.94 -1.54 3.70
N LEU A 63 -24.91 -0.21 3.88
CA LEU A 63 -23.70 0.48 4.32
C LEU A 63 -23.26 0.00 5.72
N GLU A 64 -24.19 -0.01 6.68
CA GLU A 64 -23.93 -0.46 8.06
C GLU A 64 -23.44 -1.93 8.09
N LEU A 65 -24.07 -2.80 7.29
CA LEU A 65 -23.64 -4.20 7.14
C LEU A 65 -22.21 -4.31 6.60
N LEU A 66 -21.89 -3.59 5.53
CA LEU A 66 -20.56 -3.65 4.92
C LEU A 66 -19.48 -3.07 5.84
N GLU A 67 -19.78 -2.01 6.58
CA GLU A 67 -18.88 -1.47 7.60
C GLU A 67 -18.61 -2.47 8.73
N ALA A 68 -19.65 -3.14 9.24
CA ALA A 68 -19.51 -4.16 10.28
C ALA A 68 -18.68 -5.36 9.81
N ARG A 69 -18.71 -5.71 8.51
CA ARG A 69 -17.98 -6.86 7.95
C ARG A 69 -16.58 -6.52 7.47
N ARG A 70 -16.25 -5.25 7.30
CA ARG A 70 -14.97 -4.79 6.77
C ARG A 70 -13.75 -5.34 7.55
N PRO A 71 -13.70 -5.34 8.89
CA PRO A 71 -12.54 -5.86 9.62
C PRO A 71 -12.27 -7.34 9.34
N ALA A 72 -13.32 -8.15 9.18
CA ALA A 72 -13.18 -9.57 8.87
C ALA A 72 -12.61 -9.77 7.46
N ALA A 73 -13.08 -9.00 6.48
CA ALA A 73 -12.54 -9.03 5.12
C ALA A 73 -11.06 -8.60 5.07
N GLU A 74 -10.69 -7.56 5.82
CA GLU A 74 -9.29 -7.12 5.96
C GLU A 74 -8.41 -8.19 6.61
N GLY A 75 -8.92 -8.89 7.63
CA GLY A 75 -8.22 -10.02 8.26
C GLY A 75 -7.93 -11.16 7.28
N LEU A 76 -8.94 -11.58 6.52
CA LEU A 76 -8.79 -12.64 5.51
C LEU A 76 -7.78 -12.27 4.41
N LEU A 77 -7.82 -11.02 3.94
CA LEU A 77 -6.87 -10.54 2.95
C LEU A 77 -5.44 -10.57 3.51
N LYS A 78 -5.24 -10.09 4.74
CA LYS A 78 -3.92 -10.08 5.39
C LYS A 78 -3.36 -11.50 5.51
N GLU A 79 -4.15 -12.44 6.04
CA GLU A 79 -3.74 -13.84 6.20
C GLU A 79 -3.42 -14.49 4.85
N GLY A 80 -4.26 -14.24 3.83
CA GLY A 80 -4.02 -14.72 2.47
C GLY A 80 -2.72 -14.18 1.87
N PHE A 81 -2.40 -12.90 2.09
CA PHE A 81 -1.14 -12.31 1.64
C PHE A 81 0.08 -12.93 2.32
N GLU A 82 0.01 -13.20 3.62
CA GLU A 82 1.10 -13.83 4.38
C GLU A 82 1.38 -15.25 3.86
N LYS A 83 0.33 -16.07 3.70
CA LYS A 83 0.43 -17.43 3.14
C LYS A 83 0.98 -17.44 1.71
N MET A 84 0.53 -16.49 0.88
CA MET A 84 1.01 -16.37 -0.50
C MET A 84 2.49 -15.97 -0.56
N GLU A 85 2.94 -15.08 0.32
CA GLU A 85 4.34 -14.66 0.40
C GLU A 85 5.24 -15.81 0.89
N GLU A 86 4.77 -16.61 1.84
CA GLU A 86 5.46 -17.82 2.29
C GLU A 86 5.62 -18.84 1.14
N LEU A 87 4.53 -19.16 0.43
CA LEU A 87 4.57 -20.05 -0.73
C LEU A 87 5.51 -19.53 -1.83
N ARG A 88 5.49 -18.22 -2.09
CA ARG A 88 6.41 -17.60 -3.06
C ARG A 88 7.86 -17.84 -2.67
N ARG A 89 8.20 -17.70 -1.38
CA ARG A 89 9.57 -17.90 -0.87
C ARG A 89 9.99 -19.35 -0.94
N SER A 90 9.10 -20.29 -0.58
CA SER A 90 9.41 -21.72 -0.65
C SER A 90 9.70 -22.16 -2.08
N VAL A 91 8.81 -21.81 -3.03
CA VAL A 91 8.99 -22.11 -4.45
C VAL A 91 10.29 -21.49 -4.98
N HIS A 92 10.62 -20.26 -4.58
CA HIS A 92 11.88 -19.63 -4.98
C HIS A 92 13.11 -20.39 -4.48
N ALA A 93 13.09 -20.85 -3.22
CA ALA A 93 14.18 -21.63 -2.64
C ALA A 93 14.33 -22.99 -3.34
N GLU A 94 13.22 -23.68 -3.62
CA GLU A 94 13.21 -24.95 -4.34
C GLU A 94 13.75 -24.79 -5.77
N VAL A 95 13.30 -23.77 -6.50
CA VAL A 95 13.82 -23.47 -7.85
C VAL A 95 15.31 -23.18 -7.80
N ARG A 96 15.80 -22.45 -6.79
CA ARG A 96 17.23 -22.13 -6.66
C ARG A 96 18.10 -23.39 -6.59
N VAL A 97 17.67 -24.41 -5.86
CA VAL A 97 18.41 -25.68 -5.71
C VAL A 97 18.58 -26.41 -7.05
N LEU A 98 17.61 -26.26 -7.96
CA LEU A 98 17.64 -26.89 -9.29
C LEU A 98 18.55 -26.16 -10.29
N LEU A 99 19.07 -24.98 -9.94
CA LEU A 99 19.85 -24.14 -10.83
C LEU A 99 21.35 -24.27 -10.59
N ARG A 100 22.12 -24.19 -11.68
CA ARG A 100 23.58 -24.06 -11.60
C ARG A 100 23.99 -22.73 -10.97
N PRO A 101 25.20 -22.60 -10.41
CA PRO A 101 25.65 -21.37 -9.77
C PRO A 101 25.53 -20.11 -10.64
N ASP A 102 25.83 -20.20 -11.93
CA ASP A 102 25.70 -19.08 -12.88
C ASP A 102 24.25 -18.62 -13.09
N GLN A 103 23.30 -19.55 -12.97
CA GLN A 103 21.87 -19.30 -13.10
C GLN A 103 21.26 -18.77 -11.80
N GLN A 104 21.78 -19.18 -10.64
CA GLN A 104 21.34 -18.67 -9.34
C GLN A 104 21.55 -17.15 -9.23
N THR A 105 22.71 -16.65 -9.65
CA THR A 105 22.98 -15.20 -9.69
C THR A 105 22.00 -14.45 -10.59
N LYS A 106 21.62 -15.04 -11.73
CA LYS A 106 20.61 -14.45 -12.63
C LYS A 106 19.22 -14.47 -12.03
N LEU A 107 18.88 -15.52 -11.29
CA LEU A 107 17.62 -15.65 -10.56
C LEU A 107 17.52 -14.60 -9.45
N ASP A 108 18.60 -14.35 -8.69
CA ASP A 108 18.64 -13.32 -7.64
C ASP A 108 18.37 -11.93 -8.20
N ALA A 109 19.11 -11.56 -9.27
CA ALA A 109 18.91 -10.29 -9.95
C ALA A 109 17.52 -10.16 -10.57
N PHE A 110 16.94 -11.26 -11.06
CA PHE A 110 15.57 -11.28 -11.55
C PHE A 110 14.57 -11.00 -10.42
N THR A 111 14.68 -11.70 -9.29
CA THR A 111 13.81 -11.52 -8.12
C THR A 111 13.88 -10.10 -7.59
N GLU A 112 15.07 -9.53 -7.44
CA GLU A 112 15.25 -8.17 -6.95
C GLU A 112 14.56 -7.14 -7.85
N ARG A 113 14.70 -7.28 -9.18
CA ARG A 113 13.99 -6.43 -10.16
C ARG A 113 12.48 -6.55 -10.01
N MET A 114 11.96 -7.77 -9.83
CA MET A 114 10.54 -8.00 -9.66
C MET A 114 10.02 -7.43 -8.34
N GLU A 115 10.79 -7.53 -7.25
CA GLU A 115 10.46 -6.91 -5.98
C GLU A 115 10.52 -5.39 -6.03
N ALA A 116 11.49 -4.80 -6.73
CA ALA A 116 11.54 -3.36 -6.97
C ALA A 116 10.31 -2.88 -7.77
N ARG A 117 9.91 -3.62 -8.81
CA ARG A 117 8.67 -3.33 -9.56
C ARG A 117 7.43 -3.48 -8.69
N ARG A 118 7.36 -4.52 -7.85
CA ARG A 118 6.26 -4.74 -6.91
C ARG A 118 6.17 -3.59 -5.90
N ARG A 119 7.29 -3.18 -5.32
CA ARG A 119 7.36 -2.02 -4.40
C ARG A 119 6.94 -0.72 -5.07
N LYS A 120 7.34 -0.49 -6.33
CA LYS A 120 6.87 0.67 -7.10
C LYS A 120 5.37 0.64 -7.37
N ARG A 121 4.80 -0.54 -7.62
CA ARG A 121 3.37 -0.70 -7.97
C ARG A 121 2.44 -0.72 -6.76
N TRP A 122 2.92 -1.23 -5.61
CA TRP A 122 2.11 -1.57 -4.45
C TRP A 122 2.64 -1.03 -3.11
N GLY A 123 3.81 -0.37 -3.11
CA GLY A 123 4.52 0.08 -1.90
C GLY A 123 5.34 -1.01 -1.21
N GLU A 124 6.22 -0.60 -0.30
CA GLU A 124 7.01 -1.54 0.50
C GLU A 124 6.16 -2.22 1.58
N PRO A 125 6.17 -3.55 1.69
CA PRO A 125 5.73 -4.23 2.91
C PRO A 125 6.75 -3.92 4.01
N LYS A 126 6.32 -3.32 5.12
CA LYS A 126 7.17 -3.15 6.30
C LYS A 126 7.55 -4.52 6.83
N LYS A 127 8.86 -4.72 7.05
CA LYS A 127 9.40 -5.83 7.85
C LYS A 127 9.05 -5.63 9.32
#